data_AF-A0A383CAI6-F1
#
_entry.id   AF-A0A383CAI6-F1
#
_cell.length_a   1.000
_cell.length_b   1.000
_cell.length_c   1.000
_cell.angle_alpha   90.00
_cell.angle_beta   90.00
_cell.angle_gamma   90.00
#
_symmetry.space_group_name_H-M   'P 1'
#
loop_
_entity.id
_entity.type
_entity.pdbx_description
1 polymer ?
#
loop_
_entity_poly.entity_id
_entity_poly.type
_entity_poly.pdbx_seq_one_letter_code
_entity_poly.pdbx_strand_id
1 'polypeptide(L)'
;VAFAILTNLVLPAAEKNIVVVIADDLSPTLGCYGDMAAVTPNIDRLASDGTLFRYAFATTASCSASRSVVLTGLHNHHNGHYGHLHSHHKFSSFP
;
A
#
# COMPACT_ATOMS: atom_id res chain seq x y z
N VAL A 1 27.75 -22.88 40.89
CA VAL A 1 27.82 -22.52 39.46
C VAL A 1 26.50 -22.93 38.83
N ALA A 2 25.57 -21.99 38.65
CA ALA A 2 24.25 -22.30 38.09
C ALA A 2 24.35 -22.26 36.56
N PHE A 3 24.18 -23.41 35.91
CA PHE A 3 24.03 -23.50 34.47
C PHE A 3 22.60 -23.10 34.10
N ALA A 4 22.43 -21.89 33.56
CA ALA A 4 21.18 -21.50 32.91
C ALA A 4 21.13 -22.19 31.54
N ILE A 5 20.16 -23.09 31.35
CA ILE A 5 19.85 -23.67 30.05
C ILE A 5 19.24 -22.55 29.20
N LEU A 6 20.02 -22.01 28.26
CA LEU A 6 19.53 -21.16 27.19
C LEU A 6 18.66 -22.01 26.26
N THR A 7 17.36 -22.12 26.57
CA THR A 7 16.38 -22.65 25.62
C THR A 7 16.29 -21.67 24.45
N ASN A 8 16.59 -22.13 23.23
CA ASN A 8 16.38 -21.38 22.00
C ASN A 8 14.90 -20.96 21.90
N LEU A 9 14.62 -19.70 22.19
CA LEU A 9 13.30 -19.12 22.01
C LEU A 9 13.10 -18.89 20.50
N VAL A 10 12.52 -19.86 19.80
CA VAL A 10 12.02 -19.65 18.44
C VAL A 10 10.74 -18.84 18.55
N LEU A 11 10.82 -17.54 18.30
CA LEU A 11 9.64 -16.70 18.17
C LEU A 11 8.82 -17.20 16.97
N PRO A 12 7.52 -17.48 17.13
CA PRO A 12 6.68 -17.86 16.00
C PRO A 12 6.67 -16.72 14.98
N ALA A 13 7.20 -16.98 13.79
CA ALA A 13 7.04 -16.08 12.66
C ALA A 13 5.55 -16.04 12.28
N ALA A 14 5.09 -14.92 11.73
CA ALA A 14 3.74 -14.83 11.20
C ALA A 14 3.51 -15.94 10.17
N GLU A 15 2.38 -16.66 10.25
CA GLU A 15 2.10 -17.82 9.41
C GLU A 15 1.99 -17.49 7.91
N LYS A 16 1.89 -16.21 7.57
CA LYS A 16 1.70 -15.71 6.20
C LYS A 16 2.65 -14.56 5.89
N ASN A 17 3.16 -14.57 4.66
CA ASN A 17 3.87 -13.45 4.08
C ASN A 17 2.87 -12.44 3.52
N ILE A 18 3.17 -11.14 3.66
CA ILE A 18 2.39 -10.05 3.06
C ILE A 18 3.23 -9.42 1.96
N VAL A 19 2.69 -9.40 0.74
CA VAL A 19 3.29 -8.71 -0.42
C VAL A 19 2.35 -7.59 -0.84
N VAL A 20 2.82 -6.35 -0.74
CA VAL A 20 2.08 -5.16 -1.18
C VAL A 20 2.65 -4.71 -2.51
N VAL A 21 1.82 -4.70 -3.55
CA VAL A 21 2.19 -4.24 -4.91
C VAL A 21 1.48 -2.92 -5.17
N ILE A 22 2.24 -1.86 -5.45
CA ILE A 22 1.73 -0.54 -5.80
C ILE A 22 2.15 -0.25 -7.24
N ALA A 23 1.17 -0.01 -8.11
CA ALA A 23 1.41 0.47 -9.47
C ALA A 23 1.33 2.00 -9.49
N ASP A 24 2.30 2.66 -10.13
CA ASP A 24 2.33 4.12 -10.26
C ASP A 24 1.37 4.56 -11.37
N ASP A 25 0.55 5.57 -11.10
CA ASP A 25 -0.43 6.18 -12.02
C ASP A 25 -1.43 5.22 -12.69
N LEU A 26 -1.70 4.06 -12.08
CA LEU A 26 -2.66 3.09 -12.60
C LEU A 26 -4.11 3.46 -12.25
N SER A 27 -4.89 3.76 -13.28
CA SER A 27 -6.35 3.85 -13.23
C SER A 27 -7.00 2.45 -13.31
N PRO A 28 -8.32 2.29 -13.10
CA PRO A 28 -9.01 0.99 -13.23
C PRO A 28 -9.16 0.54 -14.70
N THR A 29 -8.12 0.71 -15.51
CA THR A 29 -7.98 0.32 -16.91
C THR A 29 -7.38 -1.09 -17.01
N LEU A 30 -8.07 -2.05 -16.40
CA LEU A 30 -7.66 -3.45 -16.29
C LEU A 30 -8.83 -4.36 -16.71
N GLY A 31 -8.53 -5.55 -17.20
CA GLY A 31 -9.54 -6.52 -17.62
C GLY A 31 -10.54 -6.84 -16.50
N CYS A 32 -10.06 -7.05 -15.27
CA CYS A 32 -10.91 -7.30 -14.10
C CYS A 32 -11.84 -6.14 -13.69
N TYR A 33 -11.55 -4.91 -14.14
CA TYR A 33 -12.42 -3.74 -13.98
C TYR A 33 -13.37 -3.51 -15.17
N GLY A 34 -13.29 -4.34 -16.22
CA GLY A 34 -14.17 -4.28 -17.40
C GLY A 34 -13.57 -3.57 -18.61
N ASP A 35 -12.28 -3.24 -18.59
CA ASP A 35 -11.60 -2.69 -19.76
C ASP A 35 -11.35 -3.78 -20.81
N MET A 36 -12.05 -3.69 -21.94
CA MET A 36 -11.95 -4.67 -23.03
C MET A 36 -10.65 -4.58 -23.85
N ALA A 37 -9.93 -3.46 -23.77
CA ALA A 37 -8.66 -3.27 -24.47
C ALA A 37 -7.46 -3.71 -23.63
N ALA A 38 -7.62 -3.81 -22.31
CA ALA A 38 -6.54 -4.18 -21.40
C ALA A 38 -6.17 -5.67 -21.52
N VAL A 39 -4.87 -5.95 -21.67
CA VAL A 39 -4.32 -7.32 -21.64
C VAL A 39 -3.56 -7.50 -20.32
N THR A 40 -4.27 -7.92 -19.27
CA THR A 40 -3.74 -7.98 -17.90
C THR A 40 -3.94 -9.33 -17.20
N PRO A 41 -3.61 -10.47 -17.85
CA PRO A 41 -4.03 -11.81 -17.41
C PRO A 41 -3.55 -12.17 -15.99
N ASN A 42 -2.39 -11.69 -15.56
CA ASN A 42 -1.87 -11.95 -14.21
C ASN A 42 -2.64 -11.19 -13.11
N ILE A 43 -3.03 -9.95 -13.39
CA ILE A 43 -3.81 -9.13 -12.46
C ILE A 43 -5.25 -9.62 -12.43
N ASP A 44 -5.79 -10.00 -13.60
CA ASP A 44 -7.14 -10.56 -13.70
C ASP A 44 -7.26 -11.88 -12.93
N ARG A 45 -6.25 -12.75 -13.05
CA ARG A 45 -6.16 -13.98 -12.26
C ARG A 45 -6.09 -13.69 -10.76
N LEU A 46 -5.27 -12.72 -10.34
CA LEU A 46 -5.17 -12.33 -8.93
C LEU A 46 -6.51 -11.81 -8.39
N ALA A 47 -7.24 -11.01 -9.19
CA ALA A 47 -8.57 -10.53 -8.83
C ALA A 47 -9.60 -11.67 -8.71
N SER A 48 -9.51 -12.70 -9.56
CA SER A 48 -10.42 -13.86 -9.52
C SER A 48 -10.20 -14.80 -8.34
N ASP A 49 -8.95 -14.89 -7.85
CA ASP A 49 -8.57 -15.70 -6.69
C ASP A 49 -8.73 -14.94 -5.35
N GLY A 50 -9.07 -13.65 -5.43
CA GLY A 50 -9.12 -12.75 -4.29
C GLY A 50 -10.39 -11.92 -4.21
N THR A 51 -10.26 -10.75 -3.58
CA THR A 51 -11.34 -9.76 -3.47
C THR A 51 -11.00 -8.54 -4.31
N LEU A 52 -11.88 -8.18 -5.24
CA LEU A 52 -11.77 -6.98 -6.06
C LEU A 52 -12.61 -5.84 -5.46
N PHE A 53 -11.95 -4.76 -5.06
CA PHE A 53 -12.62 -3.54 -4.59
C PHE A 53 -13.00 -2.64 -5.77
N ARG A 54 -14.30 -2.54 -6.10
CA ARG A 54 -14.78 -1.68 -7.18
C ARG A 54 -14.69 -0.17 -6.88
N TYR A 55 -14.59 0.17 -5.60
CA TYR A 55 -14.60 1.55 -5.10
C TYR A 55 -13.45 1.74 -4.11
N ALA A 56 -12.22 1.76 -4.63
CA ALA A 56 -11.01 2.09 -3.87
C ALA A 56 -10.47 3.43 -4.35
N PHE A 57 -10.28 4.37 -3.41
CA PHE A 57 -9.85 5.73 -3.72
C PHE A 57 -8.55 6.07 -3.00
N ALA A 58 -7.63 6.72 -3.70
CA ALA A 58 -6.50 7.38 -3.06
C ALA A 58 -7.00 8.60 -2.27
N THR A 59 -6.35 8.91 -1.15
CA THR A 59 -6.68 10.12 -0.37
C THR A 59 -6.32 11.41 -1.08
N THR A 60 -5.36 11.33 -2.01
CA THR A 60 -4.87 12.46 -2.81
C THR A 60 -4.30 11.96 -4.12
N ALA A 61 -4.52 12.71 -5.21
CA ALA A 61 -3.95 12.42 -6.52
C ALA A 61 -2.51 12.96 -6.64
N SER A 62 -1.64 12.53 -5.73
CA SER A 62 -0.21 12.89 -5.71
C SER A 62 0.61 11.71 -5.20
N CYS A 63 1.73 11.40 -5.87
CA CYS A 63 2.47 10.17 -5.67
C CYS A 63 3.05 10.02 -4.24
N SER A 64 3.81 11.01 -3.74
CA SER A 64 4.45 10.91 -2.42
C SER A 64 3.44 11.04 -1.28
N ALA A 65 2.49 11.96 -1.41
CA ALA A 65 1.44 12.15 -0.43
C ALA A 65 0.48 10.94 -0.35
N SER A 66 0.08 10.33 -1.47
CA SER A 66 -0.73 9.11 -1.48
C SER A 66 0.01 7.93 -0.84
N ARG A 67 1.26 7.69 -1.21
CA ARG A 67 2.09 6.63 -0.62
C ARG A 67 2.30 6.81 0.87
N SER A 68 2.43 8.06 1.35
CA SER A 68 2.55 8.31 2.79
C SER A 68 1.36 7.74 3.57
N VAL A 69 0.13 7.87 3.06
CA VAL A 69 -1.06 7.33 3.71
C VAL A 69 -1.06 5.80 3.71
N VAL A 70 -0.67 5.18 2.59
CA VAL A 70 -0.54 3.71 2.50
C VAL A 70 0.48 3.17 3.51
N LEU A 71 1.61 3.87 3.67
CA LEU A 71 2.71 3.43 4.54
C LEU A 71 2.49 3.71 6.02
N THR A 72 1.77 4.79 6.37
CA THR A 72 1.55 5.17 7.78
C THR A 72 0.17 4.79 8.30
N GLY A 73 -0.80 4.51 7.43
CA GLY A 73 -2.19 4.32 7.81
C GLY A 73 -2.88 5.59 8.34
N LEU A 74 -2.30 6.77 8.09
CA LEU A 74 -2.78 8.07 8.58
C LEU A 74 -3.06 8.98 7.39
N HIS A 75 -4.16 9.74 7.45
CA HIS A 75 -4.46 10.75 6.45
C HIS A 75 -3.38 11.84 6.40
N ASN A 76 -3.26 12.52 5.26
CA ASN A 76 -2.22 13.54 5.04
C ASN A 76 -2.22 14.66 6.10
N HIS A 77 -3.38 15.04 6.62
CA HIS A 77 -3.51 16.04 7.69
C HIS A 77 -2.98 15.57 9.07
N HIS A 78 -2.82 14.26 9.27
CA HIS A 78 -2.24 13.68 10.48
C HIS A 78 -0.76 13.31 10.31
N ASN A 79 -0.33 12.91 9.11
CA ASN A 79 1.07 12.53 8.87
C ASN A 79 1.95 13.69 8.37
N GLY A 80 1.37 14.84 8.03
CA GLY A 80 2.10 16.05 7.62
C GLY A 80 2.69 16.00 6.20
N HIS A 81 2.45 14.93 5.43
CA HIS A 81 3.03 14.75 4.11
C HIS A 81 2.05 15.21 3.02
N TYR A 82 2.22 16.44 2.53
CA TYR A 82 1.24 17.07 1.65
C TYR A 82 1.65 17.20 0.17
N GLY A 83 2.93 17.00 -0.15
CA GLY A 83 3.42 17.13 -1.52
C GLY A 83 4.49 16.11 -1.86
N HIS A 84 5.34 16.42 -2.83
CA HIS A 84 6.47 15.58 -3.19
C HIS A 84 7.55 15.60 -2.11
N LEU A 85 8.18 14.45 -1.84
CA LEU A 85 9.22 14.34 -0.80
C LEU A 85 10.47 15.22 -1.09
N HIS A 86 10.74 15.49 -2.36
CA HIS A 86 12.04 16.02 -2.82
C HIS A 86 12.06 17.54 -3.04
N SER A 87 10.97 18.27 -2.78
CA SER A 87 10.96 19.73 -2.96
C SER A 87 9.95 20.44 -2.06
N HIS A 88 10.16 21.75 -1.88
CA HIS A 88 9.22 22.60 -1.18
C HIS A 88 7.86 22.58 -1.89
N HIS A 89 6.85 22.03 -1.22
CA HIS A 89 5.48 22.04 -1.70
C HIS A 89 4.67 23.17 -1.06
N LYS A 90 3.75 23.78 -1.81
CA LYS A 90 2.91 24.90 -1.34
C LYS A 90 1.71 24.47 -0.51
N PHE A 91 1.60 23.19 -0.17
CA PHE A 91 0.54 22.70 0.69
C PHE A 91 0.85 23.00 2.15
N SER A 92 -0.10 23.67 2.82
CA SER A 92 -0.10 23.96 4.24
C SER A 92 -1.46 23.56 4.83
N SER A 93 -1.48 22.73 5.86
CA SER A 93 -2.64 22.61 6.75
C SER A 93 -2.54 23.67 7.83
N PHE A 94 -3.63 24.38 8.13
CA PHE A 94 -3.67 25.26 9.29
C PHE A 94 -3.45 24.44 10.58
N PRO A 95 -2.85 25.02 11.63
CA PRO A 95 -2.71 24.36 12.93
C PRO A 95 -4.05 23.95 13.54
#